data_AF-A0A6A7B9E1-F1
#
_entry.id   AF-A0A6A7B9E1-F1
#
_cell.length_a   1.000
_cell.length_b   1.000
_cell.length_c   1.000
_cell.angle_alpha   90.00
_cell.angle_beta   90.00
_cell.angle_gamma   90.00
#
_symmetry.space_group_name_H-M   'P 1'
#
loop_
_entity.id
_entity.type
_entity.pdbx_description
1 polymer ?
#
loop_
_entity_poly.entity_id
_entity_poly.type
_entity_poly.pdbx_seq_one_letter_code
_entity_poly.pdbx_strand_id
1 'polypeptide(L)'
;MSHPIPTTTTTYSPFLNLPPELRQRIYTHLLTTPHPILGPLARGTQTYSLHTSILRVNHQTHTEARPIFFSQNTFVITSLPSSSDPSTTETDTTSGTGAFEPPLQLADLPLVRSLEIDVLFYPKVLRVLEGRKYGGWSPVCEAAERYVGSLVGVLGAVGESLGELRISADTRRYIPAPLGAHGTTHQTQQPEYARGEEHGELDIRKILTGFHMLDRNPRFREALAAITHVPSIFLHFDFAESYFDFEVERGVLCQQRFAELAGQVLVKRNDIRERLAVREAGGDEDGDVDMESEGIMRIESCREVLECVV
;
A
#
# COMPACT_ATOMS: atom_id res chain seq x y z
N MET A 1 11.41 -55.62 -40.89
CA MET A 1 11.96 -54.26 -41.06
C MET A 1 11.99 -53.62 -39.70
N SER A 2 13.18 -53.50 -39.10
CA SER A 2 13.39 -53.04 -37.73
C SER A 2 13.57 -51.53 -37.74
N HIS A 3 12.64 -50.77 -37.18
CA HIS A 3 12.80 -49.33 -37.05
C HIS A 3 13.86 -49.03 -35.97
N PRO A 4 14.88 -48.21 -36.28
CA PRO A 4 15.87 -47.80 -35.28
C PRO A 4 15.18 -46.99 -34.18
N ILE A 5 15.41 -47.38 -32.93
CA ILE A 5 14.92 -46.67 -31.76
C ILE A 5 15.62 -45.30 -31.72
N PRO A 6 14.88 -44.18 -31.71
CA PRO A 6 15.48 -42.86 -31.61
C PRO A 6 16.17 -42.75 -30.25
N THR A 7 17.50 -42.66 -30.27
CA THR A 7 18.30 -42.31 -29.10
C THR A 7 17.99 -40.86 -28.73
N THR A 8 17.26 -40.65 -27.64
CA THR A 8 17.01 -39.31 -27.11
C THR A 8 18.31 -38.78 -26.50
N THR A 9 18.98 -37.88 -27.20
CA THR A 9 20.09 -37.10 -26.63
C THR A 9 19.51 -36.21 -25.53
N THR A 10 19.78 -36.55 -24.28
CA THR A 10 19.40 -35.72 -23.13
C THR A 10 20.15 -34.40 -23.21
N THR A 11 19.49 -33.34 -23.68
CA THR A 11 20.06 -31.98 -23.67
C THR A 11 20.11 -31.50 -22.23
N TYR A 12 21.29 -31.53 -21.62
CA TYR A 12 21.49 -30.99 -20.27
C TYR A 12 21.58 -29.46 -20.32
N SER A 13 20.76 -28.80 -19.53
CA SER A 13 20.87 -27.35 -19.34
C SER A 13 22.14 -27.05 -18.52
N PRO A 14 23.08 -26.24 -19.02
CA PRO A 14 24.30 -25.89 -18.28
C PRO A 14 23.98 -25.19 -16.96
N PHE A 15 22.85 -24.48 -16.89
CA PHE A 15 22.37 -23.83 -15.66
C PHE A 15 21.99 -24.85 -14.57
N LEU A 16 21.38 -25.97 -14.93
CA LEU A 16 20.99 -27.00 -13.95
C LEU A 16 22.18 -27.84 -13.45
N ASN A 17 23.34 -27.75 -14.13
CA ASN A 17 24.58 -28.35 -13.67
C ASN A 17 25.33 -27.48 -12.63
N LEU A 18 24.85 -26.26 -12.36
CA LEU A 18 25.41 -25.41 -11.32
C LEU A 18 25.02 -25.95 -9.93
N PRO A 19 25.91 -25.86 -8.93
CA PRO A 19 25.55 -26.09 -7.54
C PRO A 19 24.32 -25.27 -7.11
N PRO A 20 23.44 -25.81 -6.25
CA PRO A 20 22.22 -25.12 -5.80
C PRO A 20 22.48 -23.71 -5.25
N GLU A 21 23.61 -23.48 -4.58
CA GLU A 21 23.99 -22.20 -3.99
C GLU A 21 24.24 -21.13 -5.06
N LEU A 22 24.86 -21.49 -6.18
CA LEU A 22 25.07 -20.57 -7.30
C LEU A 22 23.75 -20.24 -7.98
N ARG A 23 22.86 -21.24 -8.13
CA ARG A 23 21.51 -20.99 -8.67
C ARG A 23 20.70 -20.07 -7.76
N GLN A 24 20.76 -20.27 -6.44
CA GLN A 24 20.11 -19.39 -5.46
C GLN A 24 20.61 -17.95 -5.58
N ARG A 25 21.92 -17.72 -5.68
CA ARG A 25 22.47 -16.36 -5.90
C ARG A 25 21.96 -15.72 -7.19
N ILE A 26 21.87 -16.51 -8.27
CA ILE A 26 21.30 -16.05 -9.54
C ILE A 26 19.82 -15.70 -9.36
N TYR A 27 19.03 -16.56 -8.70
CA TYR A 27 17.61 -16.29 -8.44
C TYR A 27 17.42 -15.02 -7.61
N THR A 28 18.18 -14.82 -6.53
CA THR A 28 18.12 -13.58 -5.73
C THR A 28 18.36 -12.36 -6.62
N HIS A 29 19.43 -12.36 -7.42
CA HIS A 29 19.71 -11.22 -8.31
C HIS A 29 18.59 -10.95 -9.33
N LEU A 30 17.92 -11.99 -9.83
CA LEU A 30 16.85 -11.87 -10.84
C LEU A 30 15.47 -11.55 -10.25
N LEU A 31 15.22 -11.91 -8.99
CA LEU A 31 13.88 -11.97 -8.41
C LEU A 31 13.69 -11.06 -7.20
N THR A 32 14.72 -10.34 -6.74
CA THR A 32 14.57 -9.39 -5.63
C THR A 32 14.73 -7.95 -6.08
N THR A 33 13.91 -7.07 -5.51
CA THR A 33 13.98 -5.61 -5.66
C THR A 33 14.02 -4.96 -4.27
N PRO A 34 14.81 -3.89 -4.07
CA PRO A 34 14.78 -3.13 -2.83
C PRO A 34 13.49 -2.31 -2.66
N HIS A 35 12.74 -2.11 -3.75
CA HIS A 35 11.49 -1.33 -3.74
C HIS A 35 10.28 -2.25 -3.55
N PRO A 36 9.29 -1.86 -2.73
CA PRO A 36 8.06 -2.61 -2.56
C PRO A 36 7.33 -2.85 -3.90
N ILE A 37 6.86 -4.08 -4.11
CA ILE A 37 6.18 -4.51 -5.33
C ILE A 37 4.70 -4.13 -5.24
N LEU A 38 4.29 -3.20 -6.10
CA LEU A 38 2.92 -2.74 -6.28
C LEU A 38 2.23 -3.54 -7.38
N GLY A 39 0.90 -3.53 -7.33
CA GLY A 39 0.07 -4.03 -8.42
C GLY A 39 0.15 -3.20 -9.71
N PRO A 40 -0.41 -3.69 -10.84
CA PRO A 40 -0.34 -3.03 -12.13
C PRO A 40 -0.92 -1.61 -12.23
N LEU A 41 -1.99 -1.30 -11.49
CA LEU A 41 -2.59 0.03 -11.40
C LEU A 41 -1.76 0.91 -10.45
N ALA A 42 -1.43 0.40 -9.26
CA ALA A 42 -0.71 1.15 -8.23
C ALA A 42 0.72 1.50 -8.61
N ARG A 43 1.40 0.65 -9.38
CA ARG A 43 2.77 0.91 -9.82
C ARG A 43 2.87 2.07 -10.81
N GLY A 44 1.80 2.41 -11.53
CA GLY A 44 1.86 3.38 -12.65
C GLY A 44 2.96 3.03 -13.64
N THR A 45 3.98 3.91 -13.74
CA THR A 45 5.15 3.74 -14.62
C THR A 45 6.35 3.06 -13.96
N GLN A 46 6.26 2.68 -12.69
CA GLN A 46 7.36 2.06 -11.96
C GLN A 46 7.67 0.65 -12.49
N THR A 47 8.95 0.39 -12.72
CA THR A 47 9.48 -0.91 -13.14
C THR A 47 10.45 -1.45 -12.10
N TYR A 48 10.35 -2.75 -11.78
CA TYR A 48 11.17 -3.38 -10.73
C TYR A 48 12.42 -4.11 -11.25
N SER A 49 12.67 -4.10 -12.56
CA SER A 49 13.76 -4.87 -13.20
C SER A 49 13.78 -6.36 -12.82
N LEU A 50 12.63 -6.95 -12.51
CA LEU A 50 12.48 -8.35 -12.11
C LEU A 50 12.34 -9.25 -13.33
N HIS A 51 13.10 -10.34 -13.37
CA HIS A 51 13.08 -11.33 -14.46
C HIS A 51 12.22 -12.55 -14.09
N THR A 52 10.93 -12.33 -13.87
CA THR A 52 9.98 -13.39 -13.42
C THR A 52 9.74 -14.50 -14.45
N SER A 53 10.22 -14.35 -15.69
CA SER A 53 10.20 -15.40 -16.70
C SER A 53 10.95 -16.67 -16.25
N ILE A 54 11.96 -16.53 -15.39
CA ILE A 54 12.72 -17.67 -14.85
C ILE A 54 11.82 -18.65 -14.09
N LEU A 55 10.76 -18.15 -13.43
CA LEU A 55 9.79 -18.96 -12.68
C LEU A 55 9.01 -19.92 -13.59
N ARG A 56 9.00 -19.71 -14.91
CA ARG A 56 8.22 -20.51 -15.86
C ARG A 56 9.07 -21.48 -16.68
N VAL A 57 10.39 -21.52 -16.48
CA VAL A 57 11.30 -22.28 -17.36
C VAL A 57 11.16 -23.80 -17.17
N ASN A 58 11.16 -24.29 -15.93
CA ASN A 58 10.96 -25.70 -15.61
C ASN A 58 10.55 -25.87 -14.13
N HIS A 59 10.09 -27.06 -13.75
CA HIS A 59 9.62 -27.35 -12.39
C HIS A 59 10.68 -27.19 -11.31
N GLN A 60 11.93 -27.62 -11.55
CA GLN A 60 13.01 -27.48 -10.57
C GLN A 60 13.31 -26.00 -10.29
N THR A 61 13.52 -25.22 -11.35
CA THR A 61 13.76 -23.78 -11.26
C THR A 61 12.60 -23.07 -10.58
N HIS A 62 11.34 -23.41 -10.92
CA HIS A 62 10.18 -22.86 -10.24
C HIS A 62 10.20 -23.15 -8.73
N THR A 63 10.42 -24.40 -8.32
CA THR A 63 10.44 -24.81 -6.91
C THR A 63 11.54 -24.11 -6.11
N GLU A 64 12.72 -23.94 -6.70
CA GLU A 64 13.86 -23.29 -6.02
C GLU A 64 13.69 -21.76 -5.96
N ALA A 65 13.22 -21.14 -7.04
CA ALA A 65 13.21 -19.69 -7.20
C ALA A 65 11.96 -19.02 -6.61
N ARG A 66 10.81 -19.73 -6.59
CA ARG A 66 9.55 -19.24 -6.03
C ARG A 66 9.66 -18.74 -4.58
N PRO A 67 10.22 -19.49 -3.62
CA PRO A 67 10.35 -18.99 -2.25
C PRO A 67 11.24 -17.75 -2.15
N ILE A 68 12.27 -17.62 -2.99
CA ILE A 68 13.13 -16.43 -3.01
C ILE A 68 12.33 -15.19 -3.41
N PHE A 69 11.53 -15.29 -4.48
CA PHE A 69 10.67 -14.20 -4.92
C PHE A 69 9.69 -13.75 -3.84
N PHE A 70 8.99 -14.66 -3.18
CA PHE A 70 7.97 -14.27 -2.20
C PHE A 70 8.54 -13.90 -0.82
N SER A 71 9.67 -14.48 -0.41
CA SER A 71 10.21 -14.26 0.93
C SER A 71 11.18 -13.09 1.05
N GLN A 72 11.75 -12.61 -0.06
CA GLN A 72 12.77 -11.54 -0.04
C GLN A 72 12.27 -10.21 -0.61
N ASN A 73 11.01 -10.13 -1.03
CA ASN A 73 10.40 -8.89 -1.49
C ASN A 73 9.27 -8.46 -0.56
N THR A 74 9.06 -7.15 -0.48
CA THR A 74 7.89 -6.56 0.16
C THR A 74 6.77 -6.43 -0.87
N PHE A 75 5.59 -6.96 -0.57
CA PHE A 75 4.40 -6.80 -1.41
C PHE A 75 3.47 -5.78 -0.79
N VAL A 76 2.99 -4.84 -1.60
CA VAL A 76 2.06 -3.80 -1.15
C VAL A 76 0.66 -4.15 -1.62
N ILE A 77 -0.29 -4.27 -0.70
CA ILE A 77 -1.71 -4.44 -1.00
C ILE A 77 -2.39 -3.10 -0.95
N THR A 78 -3.07 -2.72 -2.03
CA THR A 78 -3.82 -1.44 -2.12
C THR A 78 -5.25 -1.66 -2.58
N SER A 79 -6.10 -0.65 -2.35
CA SER A 79 -7.52 -0.68 -2.70
C SER A 79 -7.89 0.14 -3.94
N LEU A 80 -6.91 0.45 -4.79
CA LEU A 80 -7.11 1.39 -5.89
C LEU A 80 -8.31 0.98 -6.76
N PRO A 81 -9.29 1.88 -6.95
CA PRO A 81 -10.40 1.59 -7.83
C PRO A 81 -9.85 1.42 -9.23
N SER A 82 -10.22 0.34 -9.92
CA SER A 82 -10.00 0.22 -11.36
C SER A 82 -10.49 1.51 -12.00
N SER A 83 -9.63 2.19 -12.75
CA SER A 83 -10.01 3.33 -13.60
C SER A 83 -10.91 2.82 -14.73
N SER A 84 -12.13 2.40 -14.36
CA SER A 84 -13.14 1.92 -15.28
C SER A 84 -13.43 3.04 -16.26
N ASP A 85 -13.32 2.71 -17.55
CA ASP A 85 -13.62 3.55 -18.69
C ASP A 85 -14.86 4.42 -18.41
N PRO A 86 -14.78 5.77 -18.55
CA PRO A 86 -15.91 6.67 -18.30
C PRO A 86 -17.16 6.35 -19.14
N SER A 87 -17.04 5.49 -20.17
CA SER A 87 -18.17 4.98 -20.94
C SER A 87 -19.02 3.93 -20.21
N THR A 88 -18.54 3.37 -19.10
CA THR A 88 -19.29 2.35 -18.35
C THR A 88 -20.36 3.05 -17.51
N THR A 89 -21.60 3.01 -17.99
CA THR A 89 -22.77 3.62 -17.36
C THR A 89 -22.83 3.34 -15.85
N GLU A 90 -23.07 4.40 -15.07
CA GLU A 90 -22.95 4.51 -13.60
C GLU A 90 -23.76 3.51 -12.75
N THR A 91 -24.45 2.56 -13.35
CA THR A 91 -25.39 1.69 -12.65
C THR A 91 -24.73 0.54 -11.88
N ASP A 92 -23.42 0.30 -12.03
CA ASP A 92 -22.74 -0.85 -11.40
C ASP A 92 -21.55 -0.47 -10.50
N THR A 93 -21.72 0.56 -9.67
CA THR A 93 -20.70 1.03 -8.71
C THR A 93 -20.38 0.03 -7.59
N THR A 94 -21.05 -1.12 -7.54
CA THR A 94 -20.80 -2.17 -6.54
C THR A 94 -19.66 -3.10 -6.95
N SER A 95 -19.29 -3.15 -8.24
CA SER A 95 -18.34 -4.14 -8.75
C SER A 95 -16.86 -3.71 -8.68
N GLY A 96 -16.44 -3.16 -7.54
CA GLY A 96 -15.02 -3.23 -7.15
C GLY A 96 -14.66 -4.71 -6.98
N THR A 97 -13.72 -5.22 -7.77
CA THR A 97 -13.42 -6.66 -7.90
C THR A 97 -12.96 -7.31 -6.60
N GLY A 98 -12.61 -6.52 -5.57
CA GLY A 98 -12.08 -7.03 -4.30
C GLY A 98 -10.78 -7.82 -4.47
N ALA A 99 -10.23 -7.84 -5.69
CA ALA A 99 -9.04 -8.57 -6.06
C ALA A 99 -7.83 -7.78 -5.58
N PHE A 100 -6.90 -8.48 -4.94
CA PHE A 100 -5.67 -7.87 -4.46
C PHE A 100 -4.85 -7.31 -5.63
N GLU A 101 -4.22 -6.19 -5.35
CA GLU A 101 -3.23 -5.58 -6.21
C GLU A 101 -1.91 -5.54 -5.43
N PRO A 102 -0.89 -6.34 -5.79
CA PRO A 102 -0.83 -7.29 -6.92
C PRO A 102 -1.68 -8.56 -6.68
N PRO A 103 -2.05 -9.28 -7.76
CA PRO A 103 -2.82 -10.53 -7.66
C PRO A 103 -1.93 -11.64 -7.05
N LEU A 104 -1.85 -11.69 -5.74
CA LEU A 104 -1.20 -12.76 -4.98
C LEU A 104 -2.12 -13.98 -4.97
N GLN A 105 -1.60 -15.14 -5.40
CA GLN A 105 -2.36 -16.37 -5.31
C GLN A 105 -2.37 -16.87 -3.86
N LEU A 106 -3.49 -17.42 -3.40
CA LEU A 106 -3.62 -17.95 -2.04
C LEU A 106 -2.54 -19.00 -1.72
N ALA A 107 -2.10 -19.79 -2.71
CA ALA A 107 -1.05 -20.78 -2.55
C ALA A 107 0.35 -20.18 -2.31
N ASP A 108 0.56 -18.92 -2.72
CA ASP A 108 1.83 -18.18 -2.56
C ASP A 108 1.91 -17.42 -1.23
N LEU A 109 0.77 -17.06 -0.63
CA LEU A 109 0.73 -16.26 0.60
C LEU A 109 1.57 -16.83 1.77
N PRO A 110 1.63 -18.15 2.02
CA PRO A 110 2.49 -18.70 3.08
C PRO A 110 4.01 -18.52 2.85
N LEU A 111 4.43 -18.03 1.68
CA LEU A 111 5.82 -17.72 1.38
C LEU A 111 6.16 -16.24 1.61
N VAL A 112 5.17 -15.38 1.77
CA VAL A 112 5.35 -13.93 1.93
C VAL A 112 5.89 -13.64 3.32
N ARG A 113 7.02 -12.92 3.39
CA ARG A 113 7.66 -12.55 4.67
C ARG A 113 7.52 -11.07 5.00
N SER A 114 7.44 -10.19 4.01
CA SER A 114 7.24 -8.76 4.21
C SER A 114 6.00 -8.30 3.46
N LEU A 115 5.04 -7.73 4.19
CA LEU A 115 3.79 -7.22 3.65
C LEU A 115 3.57 -5.77 4.06
N GLU A 116 3.16 -4.95 3.11
CA GLU A 116 2.66 -3.61 3.35
C GLU A 116 1.17 -3.55 2.94
N ILE A 117 0.34 -2.94 3.77
CA ILE A 117 -1.09 -2.77 3.52
C ILE A 117 -1.40 -1.28 3.49
N ASP A 118 -1.78 -0.76 2.32
CA ASP A 118 -2.36 0.57 2.21
C ASP A 118 -3.82 0.52 2.65
N VAL A 119 -4.13 1.14 3.77
CA VAL A 119 -5.47 1.10 4.36
C VAL A 119 -6.40 2.18 3.80
N LEU A 120 -5.87 3.09 2.98
CA LEU A 120 -6.71 4.09 2.34
C LEU A 120 -7.67 3.42 1.37
N PHE A 121 -8.91 3.90 1.40
CA PHE A 121 -9.95 3.55 0.45
C PHE A 121 -10.70 4.84 0.09
N TYR A 122 -10.55 5.30 -1.14
CA TYR A 122 -11.21 6.51 -1.62
C TYR A 122 -12.47 6.18 -2.43
N PRO A 123 -13.67 6.23 -1.84
CA PRO A 123 -14.89 6.02 -2.58
C PRO A 123 -15.13 7.20 -3.53
N LYS A 124 -15.60 6.92 -4.76
CA LYS A 124 -16.06 7.95 -5.70
C LYS A 124 -17.19 8.79 -5.09
N VAL A 125 -18.14 8.12 -4.44
CA VAL A 125 -19.26 8.75 -3.71
C VAL A 125 -19.21 8.30 -2.27
N LEU A 126 -18.96 9.23 -1.36
CA LEU A 126 -18.94 8.96 0.07
C LEU A 126 -20.37 9.03 0.63
N ARG A 127 -20.90 7.90 1.08
CA ARG A 127 -22.16 7.85 1.82
C ARG A 127 -21.89 7.84 3.31
N VAL A 128 -22.74 8.54 4.03
CA VAL A 128 -22.53 8.89 5.42
C VAL A 128 -23.81 8.65 6.20
N LEU A 129 -23.68 8.04 7.37
CA LEU A 129 -24.70 8.08 8.41
C LEU A 129 -24.29 9.12 9.46
N GLU A 130 -25.19 10.05 9.74
CA GLU A 130 -25.02 11.03 10.80
C GLU A 130 -26.02 10.75 11.92
N GLY A 131 -25.58 10.90 13.17
CA GLY A 131 -26.48 10.92 14.31
C GLY A 131 -25.84 10.46 15.62
N ARG A 132 -26.46 10.83 16.75
CA ARG A 132 -26.00 10.45 18.10
C ARG A 132 -25.87 8.93 18.28
N LYS A 133 -26.70 8.14 17.59
CA LYS A 133 -26.64 6.67 17.62
C LYS A 133 -25.30 6.11 17.12
N TYR A 134 -24.61 6.85 16.27
CA TYR A 134 -23.33 6.46 15.66
C TYR A 134 -22.14 7.17 16.29
N GLY A 135 -22.35 7.96 17.35
CA GLY A 135 -21.29 8.77 17.96
C GLY A 135 -20.81 9.92 17.06
N GLY A 136 -21.65 10.36 16.12
CA GLY A 136 -21.30 11.41 15.16
C GLY A 136 -21.46 10.92 13.72
N TRP A 137 -20.36 10.92 12.98
CA TRP A 137 -20.28 10.56 11.57
C TRP A 137 -19.77 9.13 11.38
N SER A 138 -20.39 8.36 10.47
CA SER A 138 -19.92 7.02 10.10
C SER A 138 -20.03 6.78 8.59
N PRO A 139 -18.95 6.37 7.91
CA PRO A 139 -19.00 6.06 6.48
C PRO A 139 -19.74 4.74 6.23
N VAL A 140 -20.47 4.70 5.12
CA VAL A 140 -21.10 3.48 4.59
C VAL A 140 -20.53 3.22 3.20
N CYS A 141 -19.65 2.24 3.10
CA CYS A 141 -19.02 1.86 1.84
C CYS A 141 -18.81 0.34 1.78
N GLU A 142 -19.68 -0.36 1.06
CA GLU A 142 -19.62 -1.82 0.91
C GLU A 142 -18.32 -2.30 0.26
N ALA A 143 -17.74 -1.48 -0.63
CA ALA A 143 -16.48 -1.81 -1.30
C ALA A 143 -15.29 -1.73 -0.32
N ALA A 144 -15.28 -0.72 0.56
CA ALA A 144 -14.29 -0.62 1.63
C ALA A 144 -14.44 -1.77 2.64
N GLU A 145 -15.67 -2.14 3.00
CA GLU A 145 -15.94 -3.29 3.87
C GLU A 145 -15.44 -4.61 3.25
N ARG A 146 -15.70 -4.83 1.95
CA ARG A 146 -15.15 -5.97 1.20
C ARG A 146 -13.64 -5.96 1.15
N TYR A 147 -13.01 -4.80 0.92
CA TYR A 147 -11.55 -4.66 0.94
C TYR A 147 -10.99 -5.09 2.30
N VAL A 148 -11.55 -4.60 3.40
CA VAL A 148 -11.14 -5.04 4.75
C VAL A 148 -11.36 -6.54 4.95
N GLY A 149 -12.49 -7.09 4.48
CA GLY A 149 -12.73 -8.54 4.51
C GLY A 149 -11.68 -9.35 3.75
N SER A 150 -11.24 -8.84 2.60
CA SER A 150 -10.12 -9.39 1.83
C SER A 150 -8.81 -9.33 2.63
N LEU A 151 -8.50 -8.21 3.30
CA LEU A 151 -7.31 -8.09 4.15
C LEU A 151 -7.29 -9.13 5.30
N VAL A 152 -8.44 -9.43 5.90
CA VAL A 152 -8.56 -10.52 6.90
C VAL A 152 -8.10 -11.85 6.30
N GLY A 153 -8.54 -12.16 5.07
CA GLY A 153 -8.14 -13.38 4.36
C GLY A 153 -6.64 -13.45 4.09
N VAL A 154 -6.03 -12.33 3.68
CA VAL A 154 -4.57 -12.27 3.47
C VAL A 154 -3.82 -12.47 4.77
N LEU A 155 -4.16 -11.70 5.81
CA LEU A 155 -3.50 -11.78 7.11
C LEU A 155 -3.60 -13.19 7.70
N GLY A 156 -4.76 -13.84 7.56
CA GLY A 156 -4.92 -15.24 7.96
C GLY A 156 -4.09 -16.23 7.14
N ALA A 157 -3.93 -15.99 5.83
CA ALA A 157 -3.18 -16.88 4.94
C ALA A 157 -1.65 -16.72 5.04
N VAL A 158 -1.15 -15.51 5.27
CA VAL A 158 0.27 -15.29 5.58
C VAL A 158 0.58 -15.80 6.99
N GLY A 159 -0.31 -15.58 7.96
CA GLY A 159 -0.26 -16.16 9.30
C GLY A 159 1.12 -16.09 9.95
N GLU A 160 1.63 -17.26 10.36
CA GLU A 160 2.93 -17.39 11.03
C GLU A 160 4.14 -17.15 10.11
N SER A 161 3.93 -17.13 8.79
CA SER A 161 5.03 -16.89 7.87
C SER A 161 5.47 -15.43 7.84
N LEU A 162 4.60 -14.49 8.22
CA LEU A 162 4.92 -13.07 8.14
C LEU A 162 6.02 -12.67 9.13
N GLY A 163 7.09 -12.08 8.63
CA GLY A 163 8.21 -11.55 9.42
C GLY A 163 8.14 -10.03 9.61
N GLU A 164 7.52 -9.31 8.69
CA GLU A 164 7.35 -7.87 8.73
C GLU A 164 5.96 -7.47 8.22
N LEU A 165 5.28 -6.61 8.98
CA LEU A 165 4.03 -6.00 8.58
C LEU A 165 4.14 -4.48 8.68
N ARG A 166 3.75 -3.80 7.60
CA ARG A 166 3.58 -2.36 7.56
C ARG A 166 2.14 -2.03 7.21
N ILE A 167 1.58 -1.03 7.87
CA ILE A 167 0.28 -0.45 7.55
C ILE A 167 0.57 0.97 7.07
N SER A 168 0.25 1.25 5.82
CA SER A 168 0.50 2.55 5.20
C SER A 168 -0.79 3.26 4.82
N ALA A 169 -0.70 4.57 4.65
CA ALA A 169 -1.75 5.42 4.12
C ALA A 169 -1.12 6.47 3.21
N ASP A 170 -0.97 6.14 1.92
CA ASP A 170 -0.37 7.01 0.91
C ASP A 170 -1.42 7.83 0.16
N THR A 171 -1.64 9.06 0.62
CA THR A 171 -2.67 9.95 0.04
C THR A 171 -2.30 10.48 -1.34
N ARG A 172 -1.01 10.50 -1.70
CA ARG A 172 -0.53 11.06 -2.97
C ARG A 172 -1.08 10.33 -4.18
N ARG A 173 -1.42 9.05 -4.02
CA ARG A 173 -2.01 8.20 -5.07
C ARG A 173 -3.43 8.62 -5.44
N TYR A 174 -4.10 9.35 -4.56
CA TYR A 174 -5.49 9.77 -4.71
C TYR A 174 -5.63 11.25 -5.08
N ILE A 175 -4.53 12.00 -5.04
CA ILE A 175 -4.50 13.39 -5.50
C ILE A 175 -4.36 13.36 -7.03
N PRO A 176 -5.32 13.89 -7.80
CA PRO A 176 -5.19 13.95 -9.25
C PRO A 176 -3.94 14.74 -9.60
N ALA A 177 -3.08 14.16 -10.43
CA ALA A 177 -1.88 14.83 -10.90
C ALA A 177 -2.27 16.18 -11.53
N PRO A 178 -1.60 17.30 -11.17
CA PRO A 178 -1.92 18.60 -11.74
C PRO A 178 -1.79 18.52 -13.27
N LEU A 179 -2.88 18.86 -13.96
CA LEU A 179 -3.07 18.75 -15.42
C LEU A 179 -2.07 19.56 -16.28
N GLY A 180 -1.00 20.12 -15.71
CA GLY A 180 -0.08 21.05 -16.36
C GLY A 180 1.35 20.56 -16.61
N ALA A 181 1.77 19.37 -16.14
CA ALA A 181 3.18 18.97 -16.19
C ALA A 181 3.59 18.13 -17.42
N HIS A 182 2.64 17.70 -18.25
CA HIS A 182 2.93 16.97 -19.49
C HIS A 182 2.60 17.83 -20.70
N GLY A 183 3.57 18.65 -21.11
CA GLY A 183 3.60 19.23 -22.44
C GLY A 183 3.77 18.14 -23.48
N THR A 184 2.67 17.58 -23.99
CA THR A 184 2.60 16.93 -25.31
C THR A 184 1.15 16.78 -25.75
N THR A 185 0.67 17.85 -26.39
CA THR A 185 -0.16 17.87 -27.60
C THR A 185 -0.94 16.59 -27.97
N HIS A 186 -2.00 16.25 -27.25
CA HIS A 186 -3.17 15.62 -27.85
C HIS A 186 -4.43 16.07 -27.09
N GLN A 187 -5.14 17.01 -27.72
CA GLN A 187 -6.47 17.47 -27.28
C GLN A 187 -7.46 16.31 -27.41
N THR A 188 -7.63 15.55 -26.34
CA THR A 188 -8.83 14.72 -26.16
C THR A 188 -9.71 15.46 -25.19
N GLN A 189 -10.90 15.83 -25.68
CA GLN A 189 -11.91 16.60 -24.97
C GLN A 189 -12.20 15.96 -23.62
N GLN A 190 -11.77 16.61 -22.53
CA GLN A 190 -12.14 16.21 -21.18
C GLN A 190 -13.63 16.48 -20.97
N PRO A 191 -14.36 15.53 -20.36
CA PRO A 191 -15.78 15.70 -20.05
C PRO A 191 -15.96 16.80 -18.99
N GLU A 192 -16.89 17.72 -19.27
CA GLU A 192 -17.18 18.98 -18.57
C GLU A 192 -17.82 18.82 -17.17
N TYR A 193 -17.60 17.70 -16.48
CA TYR A 193 -18.24 17.37 -15.20
C TYR A 193 -17.26 17.48 -14.02
N ALA A 194 -16.94 18.71 -13.58
CA ALA A 194 -16.53 19.04 -12.19
C ALA A 194 -16.19 20.54 -12.07
N ARG A 195 -17.12 21.43 -12.38
CA ARG A 195 -16.87 22.89 -12.35
C ARG A 195 -17.01 23.52 -10.95
N GLY A 196 -16.80 22.77 -9.87
CA GLY A 196 -17.04 23.27 -8.51
C GLY A 196 -16.35 22.55 -7.35
N GLU A 197 -15.43 21.61 -7.60
CA GLU A 197 -14.58 21.12 -6.51
C GLU A 197 -13.38 22.07 -6.39
N GLU A 198 -13.47 22.97 -5.41
CA GLU A 198 -12.39 23.87 -5.03
C GLU A 198 -11.10 23.07 -4.76
N HIS A 199 -10.00 23.68 -5.21
CA HIS A 199 -8.66 23.14 -5.36
C HIS A 199 -8.17 22.16 -4.28
N GLY A 200 -7.95 20.90 -4.67
CA GLY A 200 -6.88 20.05 -4.13
C GLY A 200 -6.90 19.75 -2.63
N GLU A 201 -7.98 20.10 -1.93
CA GLU A 201 -8.06 19.86 -0.50
C GLU A 201 -8.33 18.38 -0.23
N LEU A 202 -7.54 17.84 0.67
CA LEU A 202 -7.58 16.45 1.09
C LEU A 202 -8.91 16.18 1.82
N ASP A 203 -9.82 15.42 1.21
CA ASP A 203 -11.08 15.03 1.86
C ASP A 203 -10.82 14.06 3.03
N ILE A 204 -10.75 14.64 4.23
CA ILE A 204 -10.49 13.93 5.49
C ILE A 204 -11.49 12.78 5.71
N ARG A 205 -12.77 12.96 5.33
CA ARG A 205 -13.78 11.92 5.53
C ARG A 205 -13.53 10.73 4.62
N LYS A 206 -13.09 10.96 3.37
CA LYS A 206 -12.68 9.87 2.47
C LYS A 206 -11.47 9.12 3.03
N ILE A 207 -10.45 9.82 3.52
CA ILE A 207 -9.27 9.19 4.15
C ILE A 207 -9.65 8.28 5.30
N LEU A 208 -10.45 8.79 6.21
CA LEU A 208 -10.83 8.06 7.42
C LEU A 208 -11.76 6.87 7.12
N THR A 209 -12.31 6.75 5.90
CA THR A 209 -13.22 5.67 5.53
C THR A 209 -12.58 4.29 5.69
N GLY A 210 -11.36 4.10 5.18
CA GLY A 210 -10.64 2.83 5.30
C GLY A 210 -10.38 2.45 6.76
N PHE A 211 -9.85 3.40 7.56
CA PHE A 211 -9.60 3.22 8.98
C PHE A 211 -10.87 2.91 9.79
N HIS A 212 -11.99 3.57 9.48
CA HIS A 212 -13.29 3.26 10.10
C HIS A 212 -13.76 1.84 9.76
N MET A 213 -13.53 1.35 8.54
CA MET A 213 -13.90 -0.01 8.16
C MET A 213 -13.03 -1.04 8.90
N LEU A 214 -11.74 -0.77 9.11
CA LEU A 214 -10.87 -1.61 9.95
C LEU A 214 -11.41 -1.71 11.38
N ASP A 215 -11.75 -0.57 11.99
CA ASP A 215 -12.28 -0.54 13.36
C ASP A 215 -13.60 -1.27 13.52
N ARG A 216 -14.47 -1.23 12.50
CA ARG A 216 -15.77 -1.91 12.52
C ARG A 216 -15.67 -3.42 12.31
N ASN A 217 -14.54 -3.91 11.80
CA ASN A 217 -14.36 -5.32 11.48
C ASN A 217 -13.56 -6.04 12.60
N PRO A 218 -14.21 -6.71 13.56
CA PRO A 218 -13.50 -7.39 14.65
C PRO A 218 -12.57 -8.50 14.15
N ARG A 219 -12.90 -9.14 13.01
CA ARG A 219 -12.07 -10.21 12.43
C ARG A 219 -10.73 -9.68 11.94
N PHE A 220 -10.65 -8.41 11.55
CA PHE A 220 -9.37 -7.78 11.21
C PHE A 220 -8.45 -7.71 12.42
N ARG A 221 -8.97 -7.30 13.58
CA ARG A 221 -8.20 -7.28 14.84
C ARG A 221 -7.82 -8.67 15.30
N GLU A 222 -8.72 -9.64 15.18
CA GLU A 222 -8.42 -11.05 15.47
C GLU A 222 -7.29 -11.58 14.57
N ALA A 223 -7.36 -11.31 13.26
CA ALA A 223 -6.32 -11.70 12.31
C ALA A 223 -4.98 -11.02 12.62
N LEU A 224 -4.99 -9.72 12.95
CA LEU A 224 -3.79 -8.98 13.36
C LEU A 224 -3.19 -9.56 14.66
N ALA A 225 -4.02 -9.88 15.64
CA ALA A 225 -3.62 -10.48 16.91
C ALA A 225 -3.11 -11.92 16.76
N ALA A 226 -3.48 -12.63 15.68
CA ALA A 226 -2.99 -13.97 15.38
C ALA A 226 -1.54 -13.97 14.83
N ILE A 227 -1.04 -12.84 14.32
CA ILE A 227 0.33 -12.73 13.78
C ILE A 227 1.31 -12.55 14.95
N THR A 228 1.71 -13.64 15.60
CA THR A 228 2.52 -13.63 16.83
C THR A 228 4.01 -13.34 16.60
N HIS A 229 4.51 -13.55 15.38
CA HIS A 229 5.93 -13.36 15.03
C HIS A 229 6.31 -11.91 14.72
N VAL A 230 5.34 -11.01 14.62
CA VAL A 230 5.54 -9.58 14.35
C VAL A 230 5.20 -8.78 15.62
N PRO A 231 6.18 -8.53 16.52
CA PRO A 231 5.91 -7.89 17.81
C PRO A 231 5.52 -6.41 17.66
N SER A 232 6.09 -5.75 16.65
CA SER A 232 5.85 -4.35 16.30
C SER A 232 5.39 -4.21 14.87
N ILE A 233 4.48 -3.27 14.62
CA ILE A 233 3.95 -2.96 13.30
C ILE A 233 4.34 -1.53 12.96
N PHE A 234 4.89 -1.33 11.76
CA PHE A 234 5.19 0.01 11.26
C PHE A 234 3.92 0.65 10.70
N LEU A 235 3.67 1.88 11.13
CA LEU A 235 2.61 2.74 10.62
C LEU A 235 3.26 3.87 9.82
N HIS A 236 2.82 4.02 8.57
CA HIS A 236 3.35 5.01 7.63
C HIS A 236 2.21 5.85 7.06
N PHE A 237 2.27 7.17 7.19
CA PHE A 237 1.30 8.08 6.60
C PHE A 237 2.04 9.00 5.65
N ASP A 238 1.67 8.99 4.37
CA ASP A 238 2.34 9.76 3.33
C ASP A 238 1.37 10.78 2.72
N PHE A 239 1.76 12.05 2.82
CA PHE A 239 1.05 13.21 2.29
C PHE A 239 1.92 13.92 1.24
N ALA A 240 1.32 14.81 0.46
CA ALA A 240 2.07 15.51 -0.59
C ALA A 240 3.21 16.38 -0.02
N GLU A 241 3.01 16.90 1.19
CA GLU A 241 3.91 17.86 1.84
C GLU A 241 4.65 17.30 3.07
N SER A 242 4.23 16.15 3.59
CA SER A 242 4.77 15.59 4.84
C SER A 242 4.57 14.09 4.91
N TYR A 243 5.33 13.42 5.77
CA TYR A 243 5.14 12.01 6.07
C TYR A 243 5.31 11.75 7.57
N PHE A 244 4.72 10.67 8.07
CA PHE A 244 4.78 10.25 9.46
C PHE A 244 5.07 8.76 9.54
N ASP A 245 6.14 8.42 10.25
CA ASP A 245 6.58 7.04 10.49
C ASP A 245 6.60 6.76 11.98
N PHE A 246 6.01 5.64 12.38
CA PHE A 246 6.04 5.19 13.77
C PHE A 246 5.97 3.67 13.86
N GLU A 247 6.63 3.13 14.89
CA GLU A 247 6.60 1.72 15.22
C GLU A 247 5.71 1.54 16.45
N VAL A 248 4.68 0.70 16.32
CA VAL A 248 3.71 0.46 17.40
C VAL A 248 3.71 -1.01 17.78
N GLU A 249 3.74 -1.28 19.08
CA GLU A 249 3.57 -2.64 19.57
C GLU A 249 2.23 -3.22 19.10
N ARG A 250 2.27 -4.42 18.53
CA ARG A 250 1.08 -5.11 18.01
C ARG A 250 -0.02 -5.21 19.06
N GLY A 251 0.33 -5.48 20.32
CA GLY A 251 -0.63 -5.58 21.43
C GLY A 251 -1.41 -4.28 21.66
N VAL A 252 -0.72 -3.14 21.58
CA VAL A 252 -1.32 -1.81 21.67
C VAL A 252 -2.20 -1.55 20.45
N LEU A 253 -1.70 -1.83 19.24
CA LEU A 253 -2.44 -1.59 18.00
C LEU A 253 -3.75 -2.39 17.92
N CYS A 254 -3.78 -3.62 18.44
CA CYS A 254 -5.00 -4.44 18.51
C CYS A 254 -6.08 -3.86 19.45
N GLN A 255 -5.69 -3.07 20.44
CA GLN A 255 -6.59 -2.43 21.40
C GLN A 255 -7.05 -1.06 20.92
N GLN A 256 -6.16 -0.33 20.24
CA GLN A 256 -6.42 1.03 19.76
C GLN A 256 -7.41 1.07 18.60
N ARG A 257 -7.95 2.27 18.35
CA ARG A 257 -8.83 2.55 17.20
C ARG A 257 -8.02 3.14 16.05
N PHE A 258 -8.02 2.47 14.91
CA PHE A 258 -7.31 2.89 13.71
C PHE A 258 -7.75 4.29 13.24
N ALA A 259 -9.05 4.58 13.31
CA ALA A 259 -9.56 5.90 12.91
C ALA A 259 -9.11 7.03 13.86
N GLU A 260 -8.92 6.73 15.13
CA GLU A 260 -8.43 7.69 16.12
C GLU A 260 -6.96 8.01 15.89
N LEU A 261 -6.12 6.98 15.68
CA LEU A 261 -4.72 7.15 15.32
C LEU A 261 -4.56 8.00 14.04
N ALA A 262 -5.33 7.68 13.00
CA ALA A 262 -5.33 8.47 11.77
C ALA A 262 -5.79 9.92 12.00
N GLY A 263 -6.81 10.13 12.83
CA GLY A 263 -7.28 11.46 13.22
C GLY A 263 -6.20 12.29 13.91
N GLN A 264 -5.44 11.70 14.83
CA GLN A 264 -4.32 12.37 15.51
C GLN A 264 -3.23 12.78 14.52
N VAL A 265 -2.87 11.91 13.58
CA VAL A 265 -1.90 12.24 12.51
C VAL A 265 -2.40 13.42 11.66
N LEU A 266 -3.68 13.44 11.31
CA LEU A 266 -4.28 14.53 10.53
C LEU A 266 -4.31 15.86 11.28
N VAL A 267 -4.61 15.85 12.58
CA VAL A 267 -4.53 17.06 13.43
C VAL A 267 -3.09 17.56 13.46
N LYS A 268 -2.12 16.68 13.72
CA LYS A 268 -0.71 17.05 13.75
C LYS A 268 -0.22 17.61 12.41
N ARG A 269 -0.67 17.04 11.30
CA ARG A 269 -0.41 17.57 9.95
C ARG A 269 -0.94 18.99 9.80
N ASN A 270 -2.17 19.26 10.24
CA ASN A 270 -2.75 20.59 10.16
C ASN A 270 -1.99 21.60 11.02
N ASP A 271 -1.60 21.23 12.25
CA ASP A 271 -0.77 22.09 13.12
C ASP A 271 0.56 22.48 12.43
N ILE A 272 1.21 21.52 11.75
CA ILE A 272 2.45 21.78 11.00
C ILE A 272 2.19 22.77 9.86
N ARG A 273 1.10 22.58 9.09
CA ARG A 273 0.74 23.49 8.00
C ARG A 273 0.45 24.91 8.51
N GLU A 274 -0.28 25.05 9.60
CA GLU A 274 -0.60 26.35 10.20
C GLU A 274 0.68 27.07 10.67
N ARG A 275 1.60 26.36 11.31
CA ARG A 275 2.90 26.94 11.74
C ARG A 275 3.76 27.41 10.56
N LEU A 276 3.77 26.65 9.46
CA LEU A 276 4.49 27.03 8.24
C LEU A 276 3.84 28.28 7.61
N ALA A 277 2.52 28.33 7.51
CA ALA A 277 1.81 29.50 6.98
C ALA A 277 2.04 30.77 7.82
N VAL A 278 2.10 30.65 9.15
CA VAL A 278 2.43 31.77 10.04
C VAL A 278 3.87 32.26 9.83
N ARG A 279 4.84 31.36 9.65
CA ARG A 279 6.23 31.72 9.32
C ARG A 279 6.33 32.42 7.97
N GLU A 280 5.63 31.93 6.95
CA GLU A 280 5.63 32.55 5.61
C GLU A 280 4.95 33.93 5.60
N ALA A 281 3.92 34.13 6.41
CA ALA A 281 3.21 35.40 6.51
C ALA A 281 3.93 36.45 7.37
N GLY A 282 4.67 36.00 8.40
CA GLY A 282 5.34 36.85 9.38
C GLY A 282 6.76 37.27 8.98
N GLY A 283 6.98 37.55 7.69
CA GLY A 283 8.29 37.75 7.05
C GLY A 283 9.38 38.25 7.98
N ASP A 284 10.38 37.39 8.18
CA ASP A 284 11.65 37.56 8.91
C ASP A 284 12.00 38.97 9.39
N GLU A 285 11.26 39.49 10.37
CA GLU A 285 11.70 40.65 11.14
C GLU A 285 12.49 40.12 12.35
N ASP A 286 13.79 39.93 12.09
CA ASP A 286 14.90 39.98 13.02
C ASP A 286 14.88 38.98 14.20
N GLY A 287 15.33 37.76 13.92
CA GLY A 287 15.85 36.88 14.96
C GLY A 287 16.79 35.85 14.37
N ASP A 288 18.11 36.07 14.54
CA ASP A 288 19.19 35.09 14.35
C ASP A 288 18.92 33.83 15.21
N VAL A 289 17.99 32.99 14.77
CA VAL A 289 17.81 31.65 15.30
C VAL A 289 18.60 30.74 14.37
N ASP A 290 19.72 30.22 14.89
CA ASP A 290 20.67 29.34 14.22
C ASP A 290 19.97 28.39 13.24
N MET A 291 20.08 28.75 11.96
CA MET A 291 19.35 28.18 10.84
C MET A 291 20.11 26.98 10.26
N GLU A 292 20.60 26.07 11.10
CA GLU A 292 21.14 24.78 10.64
C GLU A 292 20.02 23.73 10.56
N SER A 293 19.16 23.82 9.53
CA SER A 293 18.45 22.67 8.91
C SER A 293 17.38 23.09 7.87
N GLU A 294 17.70 24.01 6.95
CA GLU A 294 16.94 24.12 5.70
C GLU A 294 17.34 22.99 4.74
N GLY A 295 16.60 21.89 4.78
CA GLY A 295 16.86 20.77 3.88
C GLY A 295 15.77 19.73 3.90
N ILE A 296 14.53 20.11 3.57
CA ILE A 296 13.32 19.32 3.81
C ILE A 296 13.22 19.09 5.31
N MET A 297 12.20 19.62 5.99
CA MET A 297 11.88 19.10 7.32
C MET A 297 11.42 17.65 7.13
N ARG A 298 12.37 16.73 6.93
CA ARG A 298 12.26 15.37 7.42
C ARG A 298 12.12 15.63 8.90
N ILE A 299 10.88 15.63 9.36
CA ILE A 299 10.58 15.49 10.77
C ILE A 299 11.15 14.11 11.09
N GLU A 300 12.45 14.06 11.37
CA GLU A 300 13.19 12.85 11.69
C GLU A 300 12.54 12.34 12.97
N SER A 301 11.60 11.41 12.79
CA SER A 301 10.86 10.78 13.86
C SER A 301 10.12 11.79 14.75
N CYS A 302 8.85 12.06 14.43
CA CYS A 302 7.91 12.59 15.41
C CYS A 302 7.63 11.53 16.50
N ARG A 303 8.67 11.11 17.24
CA ARG A 303 8.55 10.21 18.39
C ARG A 303 7.74 10.85 19.52
N GLU A 304 7.69 12.19 19.53
CA GLU A 304 6.92 12.99 20.50
C GLU A 304 5.40 12.86 20.37
N VAL A 305 4.85 12.35 19.25
CA VAL A 305 3.40 12.43 19.01
C VAL A 305 2.59 11.33 19.70
N LEU A 306 3.23 10.24 20.13
CA LEU A 306 2.51 9.10 20.73
C LEU A 306 2.80 8.85 22.22
N GLU A 307 3.58 9.71 22.90
CA GLU A 307 3.65 9.65 24.37
C GLU A 307 2.29 9.90 25.04
N CYS A 308 1.32 10.48 24.32
CA CYS A 308 -0.07 10.61 24.80
C CYS A 308 -0.93 9.34 24.61
N VAL A 309 -0.41 8.26 23.99
CA VAL A 309 -1.22 7.10 23.55
C VAL A 309 -0.79 5.78 24.19
N VAL A 310 0.28 5.78 25.00
CA VAL A 310 0.71 4.62 25.81
C VAL A 310 0.55 4.90 27.29
#